data_AF-A0AAW6XWY0-F1
#
_entry.id   AF-A0AAW6XWY0-F1
#
_cell.length_a   1.000
_cell.length_b   1.000
_cell.length_c   1.000
_cell.angle_alpha   90.00
_cell.angle_beta   90.00
_cell.angle_gamma   90.00
#
_symmetry.space_group_name_H-M   'P 1'
#
loop_
_entity.id
_entity.type
_entity.pdbx_description
1 polymer ?
#
loop_
_entity_poly.entity_id
_entity_poly.type
_entity_poly.pdbx_seq_one_letter_code
_entity_poly.pdbx_strand_id
1 'polypeptide(L)'
;MEKRKELAPLQGWIRATEVTRGKDGSAHPHFHCLLMVPPSWFSGVAYVKQARWVELWRDCLRVNYEPNVDIRTVKMKTGEVVANVAEQLQSAVAETLKYSVKPEDMANDPDWFLELTRQLHKRRFIS
;
A
#
# COMPACT_ATOMS: atom_id res chain seq x y z
N MET A 1 13.66 10.14 12.00
CA MET A 1 12.50 10.01 11.10
C MET A 1 11.83 11.37 11.05
N GLU A 2 11.77 12.00 9.89
CA GLU A 2 11.18 13.33 9.75
C GLU A 2 9.66 13.23 9.99
N LYS A 3 9.14 13.96 10.98
CA LYS A 3 7.71 13.96 11.28
C LYS A 3 7.00 14.84 10.25
N ARG A 4 6.39 14.22 9.24
CA ARG A 4 5.60 14.94 8.23
C ARG A 4 4.25 15.35 8.83
N LYS A 5 3.91 16.64 8.72
CA LYS A 5 2.65 17.20 9.27
C LYS A 5 1.41 16.50 8.71
N GLU A 6 1.49 16.06 7.46
CA GLU A 6 0.45 15.34 6.74
C GLU A 6 0.11 14.01 7.40
N LEU A 7 1.06 13.40 8.12
CA LEU A 7 0.89 12.12 8.80
C LEU A 7 0.51 12.28 10.28
N ALA A 8 0.53 13.50 10.82
CA ALA A 8 0.27 13.76 12.23
C ALA A 8 -1.10 13.25 12.73
N PRO A 9 -2.19 13.30 11.95
CA PRO A 9 -3.48 12.80 12.41
C PRO A 9 -3.68 11.29 12.21
N LEU A 10 -2.70 10.54 11.70
CA LEU A 10 -2.79 9.07 11.61
C LEU A 10 -2.77 8.44 13.00
N GLN A 11 -3.77 7.60 13.28
CA GLN A 11 -3.88 6.87 14.55
C GLN A 11 -3.21 5.49 14.50
N GLY A 12 -3.07 4.93 13.30
CA GLY A 12 -2.47 3.63 13.07
C GLY A 12 -2.41 3.33 11.57
N TRP A 13 -1.63 2.32 11.20
CA TRP A 13 -1.50 1.88 9.83
C TRP A 13 -1.01 0.43 9.76
N ILE A 14 -1.26 -0.20 8.62
CA ILE A 14 -0.60 -1.43 8.20
C ILE A 14 -0.15 -1.26 6.75
N ARG A 15 1.02 -1.81 6.43
CA ARG A 15 1.58 -1.80 5.09
C ARG A 15 2.03 -3.20 4.70
N ALA A 16 1.59 -3.65 3.53
CA ALA A 16 2.20 -4.76 2.83
C ALA A 16 3.05 -4.27 1.66
N THR A 17 4.12 -5.01 1.37
CA THR A 17 4.93 -4.83 0.17
C THR A 17 4.61 -5.98 -0.78
N GLU A 18 4.40 -5.68 -2.04
CA GLU A 18 4.32 -6.65 -3.13
C GLU A 18 5.40 -6.28 -4.14
N VAL A 19 6.06 -7.26 -4.74
CA VAL A 19 6.97 -7.04 -5.87
C VAL A 19 6.47 -7.83 -7.06
N THR A 20 6.22 -7.13 -8.16
CA THR A 20 5.80 -7.74 -9.43
C THR A 20 6.92 -7.66 -10.46
N ARG A 21 6.84 -8.48 -11.51
CA ARG A 21 7.79 -8.44 -12.62
C ARG A 21 7.31 -7.49 -13.71
N GLY A 22 8.13 -6.50 -14.04
CA GLY A 22 7.94 -5.62 -15.19
C GLY A 22 8.07 -6.38 -16.52
N LYS A 23 7.49 -5.83 -17.59
CA LYS A 23 7.62 -6.41 -18.94
C LYS A 23 9.07 -6.46 -19.44
N ASP A 24 9.91 -5.58 -18.91
CA ASP A 24 11.35 -5.50 -19.15
C ASP A 24 12.18 -6.40 -18.21
N GLY A 25 11.52 -7.19 -17.35
CA GLY A 25 12.15 -8.06 -16.35
C GLY A 25 12.55 -7.34 -15.06
N SER A 26 12.37 -6.02 -14.97
CA SER A 26 12.69 -5.26 -13.75
C SER A 26 11.72 -5.58 -12.62
N ALA A 27 12.17 -5.42 -11.37
CA ALA A 27 11.33 -5.61 -10.19
C ALA A 27 10.52 -4.33 -9.89
N HIS A 28 9.20 -4.46 -9.76
CA HIS A 28 8.26 -3.35 -9.58
C HIS A 28 7.66 -3.43 -8.16
N PRO A 29 8.18 -2.66 -7.18
CA PRO A 29 7.64 -2.66 -5.84
C PRO A 29 6.33 -1.88 -5.74
N HIS A 30 5.34 -2.49 -5.10
CA HIS A 30 4.06 -1.90 -4.74
C HIS A 30 3.92 -1.86 -3.21
N PHE A 31 3.36 -0.76 -2.70
CA PHE A 31 2.99 -0.64 -1.30
C PHE A 31 1.48 -0.56 -1.17
N HIS A 32 0.90 -1.55 -0.51
CA HIS A 32 -0.51 -1.53 -0.13
C HIS A 32 -0.60 -1.06 1.32
N CYS A 33 -1.21 0.11 1.53
CA CYS A 33 -1.26 0.76 2.83
C CYS A 33 -2.72 0.96 3.26
N LEU A 34 -3.07 0.46 4.45
CA LEU A 34 -4.32 0.78 5.11
C LEU A 34 -4.05 1.73 6.28
N LEU A 35 -4.71 2.88 6.26
CA LEU A 35 -4.47 3.98 7.19
C LEU A 35 -5.70 4.19 8.07
N MET A 36 -5.50 4.28 9.39
CA MET A 36 -6.54 4.64 10.34
C MET A 36 -6.44 6.14 10.67
N VAL A 37 -7.52 6.87 10.36
CA VAL A 37 -7.62 8.33 10.53
C VAL A 37 -8.89 8.69 11.30
N PRO A 38 -8.90 9.81 12.05
CA PRO A 38 -10.12 10.30 12.67
C PRO A 38 -11.16 10.70 11.61
N PRO A 39 -12.47 10.62 11.89
CA PRO A 39 -13.52 11.03 10.95
C PRO A 39 -13.37 12.48 10.45
N SER A 40 -12.85 13.38 11.31
CA SER A 40 -12.57 14.78 10.97
C SER A 40 -11.51 14.96 9.87
N TRP A 41 -10.76 13.90 9.53
CA TRP A 41 -9.82 13.92 8.42
C TRP A 41 -10.51 14.23 7.09
N PHE A 42 -11.70 13.65 6.85
CA PHE A 42 -12.39 13.75 5.57
C PHE A 42 -13.14 15.07 5.36
N SER A 43 -13.45 15.77 6.45
CA SER A 43 -14.17 17.05 6.43
C SER A 43 -13.31 18.25 6.82
N GLY A 44 -12.07 18.01 7.28
CA GLY A 44 -11.21 19.04 7.83
C GLY A 44 -10.06 19.46 6.91
N VAL A 45 -9.26 20.42 7.41
CA VAL A 45 -8.04 20.90 6.76
C VAL A 45 -6.90 19.87 6.73
N ALA A 46 -7.06 18.75 7.44
CA ALA A 46 -6.08 17.69 7.54
C ALA A 46 -6.09 16.72 6.33
N TYR A 47 -7.10 16.80 5.45
CA TYR A 47 -7.19 15.90 4.29
C TYR A 47 -5.99 16.08 3.34
N VAL A 48 -5.25 14.99 3.12
CA VAL A 48 -4.13 14.97 2.19
C VAL A 48 -4.62 14.52 0.81
N LYS A 49 -4.58 15.44 -0.16
CA LYS A 49 -4.96 15.18 -1.56
C LYS A 49 -3.97 14.24 -2.25
N GLN A 50 -4.43 13.52 -3.27
CA GLN A 50 -3.61 12.57 -4.04
C GLN A 50 -2.32 13.19 -4.58
N ALA A 51 -2.37 14.40 -5.16
CA ALA A 51 -1.17 15.08 -5.66
C ALA A 51 -0.11 15.29 -4.56
N ARG A 52 -0.55 15.61 -3.34
CA ARG A 52 0.36 15.73 -2.20
C ARG A 52 0.96 14.38 -1.81
N TRP A 53 0.21 13.29 -1.89
CA TRP A 53 0.76 11.95 -1.68
C TRP A 53 1.82 11.59 -2.72
N VAL A 54 1.63 11.93 -4.00
CA VAL A 54 2.62 11.71 -5.06
C VAL A 54 3.93 12.42 -4.73
N GLU A 55 3.87 13.69 -4.34
CA GLU A 55 5.05 14.46 -3.91
C GLU A 55 5.75 13.80 -2.71
N LEU A 56 4.98 13.44 -1.67
CA LEU A 56 5.53 12.80 -0.48
C LEU A 56 6.24 11.49 -0.79
N TRP A 57 5.64 10.64 -1.64
CA TRP A 57 6.24 9.38 -2.05
C TRP A 57 7.48 9.59 -2.91
N ARG A 58 7.46 10.54 -3.85
CA ARG A 58 8.64 10.90 -4.65
C ARG A 58 9.82 11.30 -3.75
N ASP A 59 9.57 12.18 -2.79
CA ASP A 59 10.60 12.67 -1.87
C ASP A 59 11.13 11.55 -0.96
N CYS A 60 10.26 10.68 -0.46
CA CYS A 60 10.64 9.53 0.36
C CYS A 60 11.44 8.48 -0.42
N LEU A 61 11.05 8.19 -1.66
CA LEU A 61 11.72 7.23 -2.53
C LEU A 61 12.99 7.81 -3.17
N ARG A 62 13.16 9.14 -3.15
CA ARG A 62 14.27 9.86 -3.78
C ARG A 62 14.38 9.58 -5.27
N VAL A 63 13.23 9.49 -5.93
CA VAL A 63 13.13 9.25 -7.37
C VAL A 63 12.89 10.56 -8.12
N ASN A 64 13.31 10.60 -9.38
CA ASN A 64 13.19 11.78 -10.25
C ASN A 64 11.91 11.79 -11.11
N TYR A 65 10.94 10.93 -10.80
CA TYR A 65 9.66 10.83 -11.48
C TYR A 65 8.49 10.92 -10.50
N GLU A 66 7.28 11.12 -11.01
CA GLU A 66 6.05 11.08 -10.21
C GLU A 66 5.57 9.63 -10.04
N PRO A 67 5.58 9.06 -8.83
CA PRO A 67 5.10 7.71 -8.62
C PRO A 67 3.59 7.62 -8.81
N ASN A 68 3.12 6.47 -9.31
CA ASN A 68 1.69 6.18 -9.35
C ASN A 68 1.17 5.95 -7.93
N VAL A 69 0.19 6.74 -7.52
CA VAL A 69 -0.47 6.64 -6.21
C VAL A 69 -1.97 6.61 -6.41
N ASP A 70 -2.60 5.52 -5.99
CA ASP A 70 -4.05 5.41 -5.82
C ASP A 70 -4.40 5.55 -4.34
N ILE A 71 -5.34 6.44 -4.03
CA ILE A 71 -5.82 6.65 -2.66
C ILE A 71 -7.33 6.71 -2.64
N ARG A 72 -7.94 5.88 -1.80
CA ARG A 72 -9.39 5.76 -1.69
C ARG A 72 -9.80 5.62 -0.23
N THR A 73 -10.94 6.20 0.11
CA THR A 73 -11.61 5.94 1.38
C THR A 73 -12.23 4.55 1.33
N VAL A 74 -12.02 3.74 2.35
CA VAL A 74 -12.74 2.47 2.52
C VAL A 74 -14.22 2.80 2.78
N LYS A 75 -15.07 2.50 1.80
CA LYS A 75 -16.52 2.71 1.91
C LYS A 75 -17.18 1.43 2.42
N MET A 76 -18.09 1.59 3.37
CA MET A 76 -18.97 0.49 3.79
C MET A 76 -19.90 0.14 2.63
N LYS A 77 -20.14 -1.16 2.41
CA LYS A 77 -21.16 -1.61 1.47
C LYS A 77 -22.53 -1.24 2.03
N THR A 78 -23.21 -0.29 1.41
CA THR A 78 -24.58 0.11 1.79
C THR A 78 -25.57 -0.94 1.31
N GLY A 79 -26.36 -1.53 2.22
CA GLY A 79 -27.48 -2.43 1.89
C GLY A 79 -27.28 -3.90 2.25
N GLU A 80 -26.08 -4.35 2.63
CA GLU A 80 -25.86 -5.67 3.21
C GLU A 80 -26.05 -5.61 4.73
N VAL A 81 -26.82 -6.54 5.31
CA VAL A 81 -26.87 -6.75 6.76
C VAL A 81 -25.56 -7.42 7.15
N VAL A 82 -24.60 -6.62 7.60
CA VAL A 82 -23.28 -7.09 8.02
C VAL A 82 -23.30 -7.19 9.54
N ALA A 83 -22.90 -8.34 10.09
CA ALA A 83 -23.07 -8.63 11.51
C ALA A 83 -22.16 -7.75 12.38
N ASN A 84 -21.03 -7.30 11.83
CA ASN A 84 -20.11 -6.39 12.49
C ASN A 84 -19.22 -5.61 11.50
N VAL A 85 -18.45 -4.66 12.05
CA VAL A 85 -17.50 -3.83 11.31
C VAL A 85 -16.33 -4.65 10.72
N ALA A 86 -15.97 -5.78 11.34
CA ALA A 86 -14.85 -6.59 10.89
C ALA A 86 -15.13 -7.27 9.52
N GLU A 87 -16.35 -7.76 9.30
CA GLU A 87 -16.77 -8.30 8.00
C GLU A 87 -16.73 -7.23 6.90
N GLN A 88 -17.09 -5.99 7.22
CA GLN A 88 -17.03 -4.88 6.27
C GLN A 88 -15.60 -4.49 5.90
N LEU A 89 -14.67 -4.58 6.86
CA LEU A 89 -13.25 -4.27 6.64
C LEU A 89 -12.48 -5.43 6.03
N GLN A 90 -13.01 -6.66 6.05
CA GLN A 90 -12.31 -7.86 5.60
C GLN A 90 -11.83 -7.74 4.15
N SER A 91 -12.64 -7.17 3.25
CA SER A 91 -12.23 -6.94 1.86
C SER A 91 -11.04 -5.98 1.75
N ALA A 92 -11.04 -4.89 2.52
CA ALA A 92 -9.97 -3.90 2.50
C ALA A 92 -8.68 -4.45 3.14
N VAL A 93 -8.82 -5.24 4.22
CA VAL A 93 -7.71 -5.94 4.87
C VAL A 93 -7.12 -7.00 3.93
N ALA A 94 -7.96 -7.83 3.31
CA ALA A 94 -7.53 -8.84 2.35
C ALA A 94 -6.87 -8.21 1.13
N GLU A 95 -7.36 -7.06 0.67
CA GLU A 95 -6.72 -6.33 -0.42
C GLU A 95 -5.35 -5.76 -0.02
N THR A 96 -5.23 -5.31 1.22
CA THR A 96 -3.97 -4.79 1.75
C THR A 96 -2.95 -5.91 1.99
N LEU A 97 -3.39 -7.10 2.40
CA LEU A 97 -2.55 -8.24 2.80
C LEU A 97 -2.49 -9.35 1.75
N LYS A 98 -2.47 -9.00 0.45
CA LYS A 98 -2.33 -9.95 -0.66
C LYS A 98 -0.92 -10.60 -0.69
N TYR A 99 -0.45 -10.93 -1.88
CA TYR A 99 0.79 -11.65 -2.11
C TYR A 99 2.01 -10.73 -1.97
N SER A 100 3.12 -11.29 -1.48
CA SER A 100 4.42 -10.60 -1.52
C SER A 100 5.03 -10.60 -2.94
N VAL A 101 4.69 -11.60 -3.75
CA VAL A 101 5.05 -11.75 -5.17
C VAL A 101 3.87 -12.43 -5.86
N LYS A 102 3.54 -12.06 -7.10
CA LYS A 102 2.45 -12.69 -7.84
C LYS A 102 2.75 -14.17 -8.15
N PRO A 103 1.80 -15.08 -7.94
CA PRO A 103 2.00 -16.50 -8.26
C PRO A 103 2.41 -16.75 -9.71
N GLU A 104 1.89 -15.96 -10.65
CA GLU A 104 2.22 -16.08 -12.07
C GLU A 104 3.69 -15.72 -12.34
N ASP A 105 4.22 -14.70 -11.65
CA ASP A 105 5.63 -14.31 -11.78
C ASP A 105 6.57 -15.39 -11.22
N MET A 106 6.14 -16.09 -10.15
CA MET A 106 6.88 -17.23 -9.59
C MET A 106 6.93 -18.42 -10.55
N ALA A 107 5.83 -18.69 -11.26
CA ALA A 107 5.71 -19.85 -12.14
C ALA A 107 6.38 -19.63 -13.51
N ASN A 108 6.33 -18.41 -14.04
CA ASN A 108 6.78 -18.10 -15.39
C ASN A 108 8.30 -17.92 -15.52
N ASP A 109 9.00 -17.56 -14.43
CA ASP A 109 10.45 -17.31 -14.45
C ASP A 109 11.10 -17.68 -13.10
N PRO A 110 11.48 -18.97 -12.91
CA PRO A 110 12.08 -19.45 -11.67
C PRO A 110 13.41 -18.76 -11.31
N ASP A 111 14.23 -18.42 -12.30
CA ASP A 111 15.53 -17.78 -12.08
C ASP A 111 15.35 -16.35 -11.57
N TRP A 112 14.43 -15.59 -12.17
CA TRP A 112 14.04 -14.28 -11.65
C TRP A 112 13.51 -14.36 -10.22
N PHE A 113 12.67 -15.37 -9.92
CA PHE A 113 12.13 -15.57 -8.58
C PHE A 113 13.21 -15.89 -7.53
N LEU A 114 14.21 -16.71 -7.89
CA LEU A 114 15.35 -17.02 -7.02
C LEU A 114 16.19 -15.77 -6.73
N GLU A 115 16.48 -14.97 -7.76
CA GLU A 115 17.22 -13.72 -7.61
C GLU A 115 16.45 -12.71 -6.77
N LEU A 116 15.14 -12.57 -7.00
CA LEU A 116 14.27 -11.75 -6.18
C LEU A 116 14.31 -12.21 -4.71
N THR A 117 14.19 -13.52 -4.46
CA THR A 117 14.26 -14.10 -3.10
C THR A 117 15.58 -13.76 -2.41
N ARG A 118 16.70 -13.81 -3.15
CA ARG A 118 18.02 -13.41 -2.65
C ARG A 118 18.06 -11.93 -2.29
N GLN A 119 17.54 -11.05 -3.15
CA GLN A 119 17.52 -9.60 -2.93
C GLN A 119 16.60 -9.19 -1.76
N LEU A 120 15.48 -9.90 -1.58
CA LEU A 120 14.51 -9.66 -0.52
C LEU A 120 14.86 -10.34 0.81
N HIS A 121 15.98 -11.04 0.89
CA HIS A 121 16.39 -11.74 2.10
C HIS A 121 16.45 -10.78 3.31
N LYS A 122 15.81 -11.19 4.41
CA LYS A 122 15.68 -10.41 5.67
C LYS A 122 14.98 -9.06 5.52
N ARG A 123 14.17 -8.86 4.47
CA ARG A 123 13.32 -7.68 4.34
C ARG A 123 11.97 -7.91 5.00
N ARG A 124 11.41 -6.85 5.59
CA ARG A 124 10.11 -6.88 6.25
C ARG A 124 9.03 -6.43 5.29
N PHE A 125 8.18 -7.36 4.89
CA PHE A 125 7.10 -7.10 3.92
C PHE A 125 5.81 -6.62 4.58
N ILE A 126 5.60 -6.94 5.85
CA ILE A 126 4.44 -6.51 6.65
C ILE A 126 4.93 -5.69 7.84
N SER A 127 4.34 -4.52 8.06
CA SER A 127 4.69 -3.57 9.11
C SER A 127 3.49 -2.77 9.58
#